data_AF-A0A925HV24-F1
#
_entry.id   AF-A0A925HV24-F1
#
_cell.length_a   1.000
_cell.length_b   1.000
_cell.length_c   1.000
_cell.angle_alpha   90.00
_cell.angle_beta   90.00
_cell.angle_gamma   90.00
#
_symmetry.space_group_name_H-M   'P 1'
#
loop_
_entity.id
_entity.type
_entity.pdbx_description
1 polymer ?
#
loop_
_entity_poly.entity_id
_entity_poly.type
_entity_poly.pdbx_seq_one_letter_code
_entity_poly.pdbx_strand_id
1 'polypeptide(L)'
;MKIVKHILHGNDGKPVNFVATPNKGGLFAGTFPSYLVMHYTAATTANSAINWFANKNAKASAHLLIARDGTVTQFAPFNTITWHAGDSQWTGLIGLNRYSIGIELVNAGRLQKTGNNYVC
;
A
#
# COMPACT_ATOMS: atom_id res chain seq x y z
N MET A 1 -4.39 4.94 -16.83
CA MET A 1 -4.23 3.63 -16.18
C MET A 1 -5.60 2.97 -16.10
N LYS A 2 -5.67 1.64 -16.03
CA LYS A 2 -6.94 0.91 -15.90
C LYS A 2 -6.81 -0.32 -15.03
N ILE A 3 -7.90 -0.74 -14.39
CA ILE A 3 -7.94 -1.98 -13.62
C ILE A 3 -8.54 -3.07 -14.51
N VAL A 4 -7.83 -4.18 -14.67
CA VAL A 4 -8.30 -5.37 -15.41
C VAL A 4 -8.13 -6.58 -14.50
N LYS A 5 -9.22 -7.30 -14.23
CA LYS A 5 -9.23 -8.47 -13.32
C LYS A 5 -8.51 -8.18 -11.98
N HIS A 6 -8.81 -7.03 -11.38
CA HIS A 6 -8.25 -6.55 -10.11
C HIS A 6 -6.74 -6.20 -10.11
N ILE A 7 -6.10 -6.15 -11.29
CA ILE A 7 -4.71 -5.75 -11.46
C ILE A 7 -4.64 -4.38 -12.16
N LEU A 8 -3.81 -3.49 -11.64
CA LEU A 8 -3.57 -2.18 -12.22
C LEU A 8 -2.67 -2.30 -13.46
N HIS A 9 -3.10 -1.67 -14.55
CA HIS A 9 -2.36 -1.59 -15.79
C HIS A 9 -2.01 -0.13 -16.11
N GLY A 10 -0.78 0.06 -16.61
CA GLY A 10 -0.27 1.33 -17.10
C GLY A 10 -1.02 1.86 -18.31
N ASN A 11 -0.64 3.06 -18.77
CA ASN A 11 -1.21 3.65 -19.99
C ASN A 11 -0.80 2.87 -21.25
N ASP A 12 0.30 2.13 -21.19
CA ASP A 12 0.78 1.21 -22.21
C ASP A 12 -0.01 -0.12 -22.26
N GLY A 13 -1.00 -0.28 -21.37
CA GLY A 13 -1.82 -1.47 -21.28
C GLY A 13 -1.15 -2.67 -20.62
N LYS A 14 0.10 -2.55 -20.14
CA LYS A 14 0.80 -3.61 -19.40
C LYS A 14 0.48 -3.53 -17.90
N PRO A 15 0.48 -4.65 -17.16
CA PRO A 15 0.34 -4.59 -15.71
C PRO A 15 1.50 -3.79 -15.11
N VAL A 16 1.21 -3.02 -14.06
CA VAL A 16 2.27 -2.39 -13.26
C VAL A 16 3.13 -3.47 -12.58
N ASN A 17 4.29 -3.09 -12.07
CA ASN A 17 5.13 -4.02 -11.31
C ASN A 17 4.30 -4.68 -10.19
N PHE A 18 4.36 -6.01 -10.09
CA PHE A 18 3.57 -6.77 -9.12
C PHE A 18 4.49 -7.60 -8.22
N VAL A 19 4.45 -7.33 -6.92
CA VAL A 19 5.25 -8.04 -5.91
C VAL A 19 4.30 -8.57 -4.84
N ALA A 20 3.98 -9.86 -4.88
CA ALA A 20 2.96 -10.41 -3.99
C ALA A 20 3.34 -10.27 -2.51
N THR A 21 2.46 -9.66 -1.71
CA THR A 21 2.59 -9.69 -0.24
C THR A 21 2.00 -10.98 0.35
N PRO A 22 2.64 -11.57 1.37
CA PRO A 22 2.05 -12.63 2.19
C PRO A 22 1.11 -12.07 3.27
N ASN A 23 1.18 -10.78 3.60
CA ASN A 23 0.44 -10.16 4.70
C ASN A 23 -0.93 -9.68 4.22
N LYS A 24 -1.89 -10.57 4.03
CA LYS A 24 -3.21 -10.22 3.48
C LYS A 24 -4.32 -11.08 4.08
N GLY A 25 -5.52 -10.54 4.12
CA GLY A 25 -6.72 -11.25 4.52
C GLY A 25 -7.34 -12.03 3.34
N GLY A 26 -8.59 -12.42 3.52
CA GLY A 26 -9.41 -12.99 2.46
C GLY A 26 -9.86 -11.95 1.43
N LEU A 27 -10.80 -12.38 0.58
CA LEU A 27 -11.47 -11.48 -0.35
C LEU A 27 -12.39 -10.52 0.39
N PHE A 28 -12.68 -9.37 -0.22
CA PHE A 28 -13.78 -8.53 0.23
C PHE A 28 -15.11 -9.29 0.11
N ALA A 29 -15.83 -9.48 1.22
CA ALA A 29 -17.03 -10.30 1.31
C ALA A 29 -18.27 -9.56 0.80
N GLY A 30 -18.45 -9.46 -0.53
CA GLY A 30 -19.65 -8.91 -1.17
C GLY A 30 -19.79 -7.38 -1.11
N THR A 31 -19.08 -6.70 -0.20
CA THR A 31 -18.93 -5.24 -0.18
C THR A 31 -17.63 -4.84 -0.88
N PHE A 32 -17.72 -4.07 -1.97
CA PHE A 32 -16.54 -3.47 -2.58
C PHE A 32 -15.94 -2.40 -1.66
N PRO A 33 -14.60 -2.27 -1.61
CA PRO A 33 -13.97 -1.20 -0.85
C PRO A 33 -14.45 0.16 -1.38
N SER A 34 -14.94 1.00 -0.48
CA SER A 34 -15.52 2.31 -0.80
C SER A 34 -14.60 3.48 -0.44
N TYR A 35 -13.49 3.18 0.25
CA TYR A 35 -12.55 4.17 0.74
C TYR A 35 -11.15 3.95 0.18
N LEU A 36 -10.40 5.04 0.05
CA LEU A 36 -8.96 5.02 -0.10
C LEU A 36 -8.35 5.48 1.22
N VAL A 37 -7.34 4.78 1.72
CA VAL A 37 -6.51 5.25 2.84
C VAL A 37 -5.11 5.45 2.30
N MET A 38 -4.66 6.71 2.34
CA MET A 38 -3.31 7.07 1.89
C MET A 38 -2.35 7.13 3.08
N HIS A 39 -1.17 6.56 2.87
CA HIS A 39 -0.09 6.43 3.84
C HIS A 39 1.22 6.93 3.23
N TYR A 40 2.21 7.15 4.10
CA TYR A 40 3.59 7.19 3.70
C TYR A 40 4.37 6.04 4.34
N THR A 41 5.42 5.58 3.66
CA THR A 41 6.10 4.34 4.03
C THR A 41 7.05 4.43 5.23
N ALA A 42 7.44 5.63 5.64
CA ALA A 42 8.58 5.89 6.52
C ALA A 42 9.88 5.25 5.99
N ALA A 43 9.96 5.06 4.67
CA ALA A 43 11.09 4.45 3.99
C ALA A 43 11.79 5.48 3.10
N THR A 44 13.12 5.40 3.03
CA THR A 44 13.92 6.31 2.20
C THR A 44 13.92 5.92 0.73
N THR A 45 13.66 4.65 0.40
CA THR A 45 13.63 4.14 -0.98
C THR A 45 12.41 3.27 -1.27
N ALA A 46 12.04 3.17 -2.55
CA ALA A 46 10.99 2.27 -3.00
C ALA A 46 11.33 0.80 -2.69
N ASN A 47 12.57 0.37 -2.98
CA ASN A 47 13.00 -1.01 -2.73
C ASN A 47 12.91 -1.40 -1.25
N SER A 48 13.26 -0.49 -0.33
CA SER A 48 13.09 -0.77 1.11
C SER A 48 11.63 -1.01 1.49
N ALA A 49 10.69 -0.21 0.96
CA ALA A 49 9.26 -0.41 1.20
C ALA A 49 8.72 -1.69 0.54
N ILE A 50 9.14 -1.98 -0.69
CA ILE A 50 8.77 -3.20 -1.42
C ILE A 50 9.22 -4.45 -0.64
N ASN A 51 10.48 -4.47 -0.19
CA ASN A 51 11.02 -5.58 0.59
C ASN A 51 10.30 -5.75 1.93
N TRP A 52 9.93 -4.65 2.59
CA TRP A 52 9.15 -4.70 3.82
C TRP A 52 7.77 -5.34 3.59
N PHE A 53 7.01 -4.89 2.59
CA PHE A 53 5.68 -5.45 2.32
C PHE A 53 5.72 -6.89 1.78
N ALA A 54 6.83 -7.32 1.16
CA ALA A 54 7.04 -8.72 0.77
C ALA A 54 7.43 -9.63 1.95
N ASN A 55 7.85 -9.07 3.09
CA ASN A 55 8.29 -9.84 4.25
C ASN A 55 7.11 -10.33 5.10
N LYS A 56 6.97 -11.64 5.28
CA LYS A 56 5.92 -12.26 6.13
C LYS A 56 5.94 -11.81 7.60
N ASN A 57 7.08 -11.32 8.09
CA ASN A 57 7.23 -10.86 9.47
C ASN A 57 6.76 -9.42 9.65
N ALA A 58 6.54 -8.66 8.57
CA ALA A 58 6.11 -7.27 8.64
C ALA A 58 4.70 -7.11 9.25
N LYS A 59 3.82 -8.11 9.05
CA LYS A 59 2.41 -8.08 9.48
C LYS A 59 1.68 -6.80 9.05
N ALA A 60 2.13 -6.19 7.96
CA ALA A 60 1.60 -4.98 7.35
C ALA A 60 1.77 -5.05 5.83
N SER A 61 0.85 -4.45 5.09
CA SER A 61 0.88 -4.38 3.63
C SER A 61 -0.09 -3.36 3.08
N ALA A 62 0.17 -2.85 1.88
CA ALA A 62 -0.75 -2.00 1.13
C ALA A 62 -1.12 -2.66 -0.21
N HIS A 63 -2.10 -2.07 -0.92
CA HIS A 63 -2.42 -2.53 -2.27
C HIS A 63 -1.43 -1.97 -3.28
N LEU A 64 -1.10 -0.67 -3.14
CA LEU A 64 -0.21 0.05 -4.04
C LEU A 64 0.90 0.77 -3.26
N LEU A 65 2.08 0.82 -3.86
CA LEU A 65 3.16 1.75 -3.53
C LEU A 65 3.41 2.66 -4.73
N ILE A 66 3.52 3.96 -4.49
CA ILE A 66 3.91 4.96 -5.48
C ILE A 66 5.28 5.50 -5.09
N ALA A 67 6.27 5.23 -5.93
CA ALA A 67 7.62 5.77 -5.79
C ALA A 67 7.67 7.26 -6.14
N ARG A 68 8.76 7.94 -5.76
CA ARG A 68 8.90 9.40 -5.94
C ARG A 68 8.94 9.84 -7.40
N ASP A 69 9.31 8.94 -8.31
CA ASP A 69 9.29 9.13 -9.76
C ASP A 69 7.91 8.82 -10.39
N GLY A 70 6.92 8.43 -9.58
CA GLY A 70 5.60 8.02 -10.03
C GLY A 70 5.48 6.55 -10.40
N THR A 71 6.57 5.76 -10.31
CA THR A 71 6.52 4.31 -10.56
C THR A 71 5.59 3.64 -9.54
N VAL A 72 4.67 2.80 -10.02
CA VAL A 72 3.70 2.10 -9.16
C VAL A 72 4.05 0.63 -9.04
N THR A 73 4.02 0.10 -7.82
CA THR A 73 4.09 -1.34 -7.52
C THR A 73 2.80 -1.78 -6.83
N GLN A 74 2.20 -2.87 -7.28
CA GLN A 74 1.01 -3.48 -6.68
C GLN A 74 1.39 -4.75 -5.90
N PHE A 75 0.81 -4.96 -4.71
CA PHE A 75 1.14 -6.12 -3.85
C PHE A 75 0.03 -7.14 -3.69
N ALA A 76 -1.22 -6.71 -3.88
CA ALA A 76 -2.39 -7.57 -3.84
C ALA A 76 -3.42 -7.13 -4.89
N PRO A 77 -4.20 -8.06 -5.47
CA PRO A 77 -5.33 -7.71 -6.30
C PRO A 77 -6.35 -6.88 -5.52
N PHE A 78 -7.02 -5.93 -6.17
CA PHE A 78 -8.01 -5.03 -5.53
C PHE A 78 -9.25 -5.73 -4.92
N ASN A 79 -9.44 -7.03 -5.15
CA ASN A 79 -10.49 -7.81 -4.49
C ASN A 79 -10.01 -8.50 -3.19
N THR A 80 -8.75 -8.29 -2.79
CA THR A 80 -8.13 -8.91 -1.62
C THR A 80 -7.87 -7.88 -0.54
N ILE A 81 -8.18 -8.20 0.72
CA ILE A 81 -7.95 -7.30 1.86
C ILE A 81 -6.45 -7.25 2.19
N THR A 82 -5.82 -6.07 2.18
CA THR A 82 -4.45 -5.87 2.72
C THR A 82 -4.48 -5.36 4.16
N TRP A 83 -3.33 -5.35 4.84
CA TRP A 83 -3.22 -4.98 6.26
C TRP A 83 -2.53 -3.62 6.42
N HIS A 84 -3.23 -2.54 6.09
CA HIS A 84 -2.65 -1.18 6.04
C HIS A 84 -3.20 -0.23 7.11
N ALA A 85 -4.40 -0.46 7.63
CA ALA A 85 -5.10 0.48 8.51
C ALA A 85 -5.05 0.11 10.00
N GLY A 86 -4.73 -1.13 10.34
CA GLY A 86 -4.74 -1.62 11.73
C GLY A 86 -6.06 -1.35 12.46
N ASP A 87 -5.96 -1.09 13.77
CA ASP A 87 -7.07 -0.63 14.61
C ASP A 87 -7.46 0.79 14.19
N SER A 88 -8.65 0.91 13.61
CA SER A 88 -9.06 2.13 12.90
C SER A 88 -10.58 2.28 12.90
N GLN A 89 -11.07 3.52 12.88
CA GLN A 89 -12.50 3.82 12.80
C GLN A 89 -12.76 5.06 11.95
N TRP A 90 -13.78 5.01 11.10
CA TRP A 90 -14.22 6.14 10.28
C TRP A 90 -15.71 6.05 10.01
N THR A 91 -16.46 7.13 10.25
CA THR A 91 -17.91 7.19 9.98
C THR A 91 -18.70 5.98 10.51
N GLY A 92 -18.38 5.52 11.73
CA GLY A 92 -19.00 4.35 12.36
C GLY A 92 -18.47 2.98 11.90
N LEU A 93 -17.64 2.91 10.87
CA LEU A 93 -16.99 1.68 10.40
C LEU A 93 -15.76 1.38 11.25
N ILE A 94 -15.61 0.15 11.74
CA ILE A 94 -14.47 -0.30 12.55
C ILE A 94 -13.60 -1.28 11.74
N GLY A 95 -12.29 -1.06 11.78
CA GLY A 95 -11.28 -1.84 11.07
C GLY A 95 -11.33 -1.60 9.56
N LEU A 96 -10.74 -0.50 9.10
CA LEU A 96 -10.90 0.00 7.74
C LEU A 96 -10.35 -0.92 6.65
N ASN A 97 -9.43 -1.84 6.94
CA ASN A 97 -8.88 -2.81 5.96
C ASN A 97 -9.97 -3.49 5.12
N ARG A 98 -11.12 -3.83 5.72
CA ARG A 98 -12.22 -4.54 5.04
C ARG A 98 -13.13 -3.61 4.19
N TYR A 99 -12.86 -2.31 4.19
CA TYR A 99 -13.65 -1.29 3.52
C TYR A 99 -12.81 -0.41 2.59
N SER A 100 -11.50 -0.60 2.50
CA SER A 100 -10.61 0.32 1.81
C SER A 100 -9.47 -0.32 1.02
N ILE A 101 -8.97 0.45 0.05
CA ILE A 101 -7.68 0.23 -0.62
C ILE A 101 -6.61 1.11 0.05
N GLY A 102 -5.55 0.48 0.54
CA GLY A 102 -4.36 1.14 1.04
C GLY A 102 -3.39 1.55 -0.08
N ILE A 103 -3.00 2.83 -0.12
CA ILE A 103 -2.02 3.39 -1.05
C ILE A 103 -0.87 3.99 -0.23
N GLU A 104 0.35 3.61 -0.56
CA GLU A 104 1.58 4.03 0.11
C GLU A 104 2.41 4.94 -0.79
N LEU A 105 2.89 6.06 -0.24
CA LEU A 105 3.80 6.97 -0.94
C LEU A 105 5.21 6.83 -0.37
N VAL A 106 6.22 6.63 -1.24
CA VAL A 106 7.62 6.54 -0.80
C VAL A 106 8.09 7.87 -0.21
N ASN A 107 8.07 7.95 1.11
CA ASN A 107 8.46 9.12 1.85
C ASN A 107 9.01 8.70 3.22
N ALA A 108 10.10 9.34 3.63
CA ALA A 108 10.76 9.08 4.91
C ALA A 108 9.97 9.64 6.11
N GLY A 109 8.87 10.34 5.85
CA GLY A 109 8.03 10.96 6.87
C GLY A 109 8.72 12.15 7.51
N ARG A 110 8.52 12.28 8.83
CA ARG A 110 9.11 13.36 9.62
C ARG A 110 10.57 13.02 9.93
N LEU A 111 11.48 13.80 9.37
CA LEU A 111 12.91 13.66 9.64
C LEU A 111 13.33 14.47 10.88
N GLN A 112 14.32 13.97 11.60
CA GLN A 112 14.99 14.65 12.70
C GLN A 112 16.32 15.24 12.24
N LYS A 113 16.63 16.47 12.67
CA LYS A 113 17.90 17.12 12.35
C LYS A 113 18.99 16.64 13.30
N THR A 114 20.05 16.05 12.75
CA THR A 114 21.25 15.62 13.47
C THR A 114 22.47 16.29 12.83
N GLY A 115 23.05 17.27 13.53
CA GLY A 115 24.10 18.13 12.98
C GLY A 115 23.60 18.87 11.73
N ASN A 116 24.27 18.62 10.60
CA ASN A 116 23.90 19.18 9.28
C ASN A 116 23.02 18.24 8.43
N ASN A 117 22.62 17.08 8.97
CA ASN A 117 21.86 16.06 8.25
C ASN A 117 20.42 15.94 8.78
N TYR A 118 19.56 15.31 7.98
CA TYR A 118 18.22 14.89 8.38
C TYR A 118 18.14 13.36 8.34
N VAL A 119 17.72 12.74 9.44
CA VAL A 119 17.63 11.28 9.59
C VAL A 119 16.19 10.85 9.92
N CYS A 120 15.81 9.65 9.48
CA CYS A 120 14.53 9.02 9.81
C CYS A 120 14.56 8.44 11.23
#